data_AF-A0AAN6U3N1-F1
#
_entry.id   AF-A0AAN6U3N1-F1
#
_cell.length_a   1.000
_cell.length_b   1.000
_cell.length_c   1.000
_cell.angle_alpha   90.00
_cell.angle_beta   90.00
_cell.angle_gamma   90.00
#
_symmetry.space_group_name_H-M   'P 1'
#
loop_
_entity.id
_entity.type
_entity.pdbx_description
1 polymer ?
#
loop_
_entity_poly.entity_id
_entity_poly.type
_entity_poly.pdbx_seq_one_letter_code
_entity_poly.pdbx_strand_id
1 'polypeptide(L)'
;MQEELDQWTLPRGYSMRIAGAKVTGKRKVRWVCFRGGEARIHHRQPVDESVVLQARAQGRRKPTTDRASKKCGCPFRFEVVETARDSDVWVLHYPNEEHKVHNHGPSDTTSDPRARKLPGYMLVEVDGWLMEGWLVSKIQQELRARGFTNVLNTDLYNRKRLLKKDGGQAGMAE
;
A
#
# COMPACT_ATOMS: atom_id res chain seq x y z
N MET A 1 13.36 -8.35 -5.21
CA MET A 1 12.17 -8.70 -6.02
C MET A 1 11.02 -7.69 -5.96
N GLN A 2 10.30 -7.48 -4.84
CA GLN A 2 9.17 -6.51 -4.83
C GLN A 2 9.62 -5.07 -5.10
N GLU A 3 10.72 -4.63 -4.48
CA GLU A 3 11.25 -3.27 -4.66
C GLU A 3 11.76 -3.04 -6.09
N GLU A 4 12.45 -4.02 -6.67
CA GLU A 4 12.89 -3.98 -8.07
C GLU A 4 11.70 -3.90 -9.03
N LEU A 5 10.64 -4.68 -8.78
CA LEU A 5 9.43 -4.62 -9.59
C LEU A 5 8.77 -3.25 -9.44
N ASP A 6 8.66 -2.73 -8.23
CA ASP A 6 8.10 -1.40 -7.96
C ASP A 6 8.91 -0.30 -8.68
N GLN A 7 10.24 -0.35 -8.66
CA GLN A 7 11.10 0.59 -9.39
C GLN A 7 10.80 0.60 -10.89
N TRP A 8 10.43 -0.55 -11.46
CA TRP A 8 10.08 -0.64 -12.88
C TRP A 8 8.62 -0.27 -13.17
N THR A 9 7.67 -0.70 -12.33
CA THR A 9 6.23 -0.53 -12.60
C THR A 9 5.68 0.82 -12.16
N LEU A 10 6.13 1.37 -11.01
CA LEU A 10 5.56 2.59 -10.44
C LEU A 10 5.76 3.82 -11.34
N PRO A 11 6.93 4.05 -11.98
CA PRO A 11 7.08 5.16 -12.93
C PRO A 11 6.15 5.05 -14.15
N ARG A 12 5.68 3.83 -14.46
CA ARG A 12 4.72 3.55 -15.54
C ARG A 12 3.26 3.62 -15.06
N GLY A 13 3.03 3.99 -13.80
CA GLY A 13 1.70 4.08 -13.17
C GLY A 13 1.05 2.72 -12.88
N TYR A 14 1.82 1.63 -12.90
CA TYR A 14 1.33 0.32 -12.53
C TYR A 14 1.92 -0.09 -11.18
N SER A 15 1.10 -0.70 -10.33
CA SER A 15 1.59 -1.30 -9.10
C SER A 15 1.12 -2.73 -8.95
N MET A 16 1.99 -3.51 -8.35
CA MET A 16 1.87 -4.94 -8.26
C MET A 16 2.07 -5.40 -6.83
N ARG A 17 1.38 -6.48 -6.48
CA ARG A 17 1.52 -7.12 -5.18
C ARG A 17 1.64 -8.61 -5.33
N ILE A 18 2.33 -9.22 -4.38
CA ILE A 18 2.36 -10.67 -4.23
C ILE A 18 0.96 -11.13 -3.77
N ALA A 19 0.35 -12.02 -4.54
CA ALA A 19 -0.92 -12.68 -4.18
C ALA A 19 -0.69 -14.00 -3.45
N GLY A 20 0.45 -14.65 -3.69
CA GLY A 20 0.85 -15.87 -3.01
C GLY A 20 2.24 -16.29 -3.42
N ALA A 21 2.95 -16.95 -2.51
CA ALA A 21 4.23 -17.59 -2.77
C ALA A 21 4.13 -19.05 -2.34
N LYS A 22 4.55 -19.97 -3.21
CA LYS A 22 4.66 -21.40 -2.92
C LYS A 22 6.14 -21.75 -2.89
N VAL A 23 6.57 -22.29 -1.76
CA VAL A 23 7.97 -22.65 -1.48
C VAL A 23 8.17 -24.17 -1.46
N THR A 24 7.08 -24.95 -1.50
CA THR A 24 7.16 -26.42 -1.55
C THR A 24 7.33 -26.91 -2.98
N GLY A 25 8.48 -27.52 -3.27
CA GLY A 25 8.87 -27.97 -4.62
C GLY A 25 9.52 -26.86 -5.43
N LYS A 26 9.12 -26.68 -6.69
CA LYS A 26 9.57 -25.55 -7.51
C LYS A 26 9.05 -24.23 -6.92
N ARG A 27 9.94 -23.29 -6.62
CA ARG A 27 9.54 -21.99 -6.06
C ARG A 27 8.71 -21.22 -7.07
N LYS A 28 7.60 -20.65 -6.59
CA LYS A 28 6.64 -19.91 -7.43
C LYS A 28 6.09 -18.71 -6.70
N VAL A 29 6.16 -17.54 -7.33
CA VAL A 29 5.59 -16.29 -6.81
C VAL A 29 4.53 -15.78 -7.76
N ARG A 30 3.30 -15.59 -7.26
CA ARG A 30 2.19 -15.03 -8.03
C ARG A 30 2.09 -13.53 -7.78
N TRP A 31 2.11 -12.77 -8.86
CA TRP A 31 1.98 -11.33 -8.92
C TRP A 31 0.63 -10.94 -9.50
N VAL A 32 -0.02 -9.96 -8.88
CA VAL A 32 -1.29 -9.41 -9.36
C VAL A 32 -1.24 -7.90 -9.33
N CYS A 33 -2.02 -7.25 -10.20
CA CYS A 33 -2.22 -5.81 -10.12
C CYS A 33 -2.81 -5.43 -8.74
N PHE A 34 -2.38 -4.30 -8.16
CA PHE A 34 -2.94 -3.80 -6.91
C PHE A 34 -4.44 -3.50 -7.00
N ARG A 35 -4.91 -3.04 -8.18
CA ARG A 35 -6.33 -2.83 -8.47
C ARG A 35 -7.08 -4.15 -8.78
N GLY A 36 -6.39 -5.29 -8.72
CA GLY A 36 -6.94 -6.62 -8.94
C GLY A 36 -7.76 -7.16 -7.76
N GLY A 37 -8.80 -7.92 -8.12
CA GLY A 37 -9.77 -8.53 -7.21
C GLY A 37 -10.85 -7.57 -6.72
N GLU A 38 -11.74 -8.07 -5.87
CA GLU A 38 -12.89 -7.31 -5.38
C GLU A 38 -12.59 -6.53 -4.09
N ALA A 39 -13.30 -5.42 -3.95
CA ALA A 39 -13.35 -4.68 -2.71
C ALA A 39 -14.05 -5.54 -1.64
N ARG A 40 -13.39 -5.81 -0.51
CA ARG A 40 -14.04 -6.51 0.62
C ARG A 40 -15.16 -5.69 1.28
N ILE A 41 -15.46 -4.49 0.76
CA ILE A 41 -16.40 -3.52 1.33
C ILE A 41 -17.85 -3.81 0.85
N HIS A 42 -18.05 -4.70 -0.12
CA HIS A 42 -19.38 -5.01 -0.68
C HIS A 42 -20.41 -5.61 0.32
N HIS A 43 -20.06 -5.86 1.59
CA HIS A 43 -20.98 -6.43 2.58
C HIS A 43 -20.99 -5.72 3.95
N ARG A 44 -20.73 -4.41 4.01
CA ARG A 44 -21.23 -3.64 5.17
C ARG A 44 -22.58 -3.05 4.81
N GLN A 45 -23.62 -3.48 5.52
CA GLN A 45 -24.91 -2.81 5.44
C GLN A 45 -24.72 -1.32 5.75
N PRO A 46 -25.51 -0.43 5.12
CA PRO A 46 -25.52 0.98 5.45
C PRO A 46 -25.59 1.14 6.97
N VAL A 47 -24.66 1.91 7.52
CA VAL A 47 -24.64 2.16 8.97
C VAL A 47 -25.83 3.07 9.26
N ASP A 48 -26.76 2.59 10.08
CA ASP A 48 -27.92 3.34 10.54
C ASP A 48 -27.49 4.70 11.12
N GLU A 49 -28.18 5.76 10.72
CA GLU A 49 -27.90 7.14 11.11
C GLU A 49 -27.92 7.33 12.64
N SER A 50 -28.74 6.54 13.35
CA SER A 50 -28.78 6.50 14.82
C SER A 50 -27.46 6.05 15.44
N VAL A 51 -26.76 5.09 14.83
CA VAL A 51 -25.45 4.59 15.28
C VAL A 51 -24.37 5.64 15.02
N VAL A 52 -24.48 6.40 13.93
CA VAL A 52 -23.57 7.51 13.61
C VAL A 52 -23.74 8.65 14.63
N LEU A 53 -24.98 8.97 15.00
CA LEU A 53 -25.31 9.99 16.00
C LEU A 53 -24.86 9.58 17.41
N GLN A 54 -25.09 8.32 17.81
CA GLN A 54 -24.61 7.79 19.09
C GLN A 54 -23.09 7.75 19.18
N ALA A 55 -22.39 7.34 18.10
CA ALA A 55 -20.94 7.38 18.06
C ALA A 55 -20.42 8.83 18.22
N ARG A 56 -21.06 9.80 17.54
CA ARG A 56 -20.73 11.23 17.65
C ARG A 56 -20.96 11.77 19.07
N ALA A 57 -22.04 11.36 19.73
CA ALA A 57 -22.35 11.76 21.11
C ALA A 57 -21.39 11.15 22.14
N GLN A 58 -20.93 9.92 21.91
CA GLN A 58 -19.96 9.21 22.77
C GLN A 58 -18.48 9.60 22.48
N GLY A 59 -18.24 10.59 21.62
CA GLY A 59 -16.89 10.95 21.16
C GLY A 59 -16.17 9.84 20.38
N ARG A 60 -16.89 8.78 20.00
CA ARG A 60 -16.37 7.67 19.20
C ARG A 60 -16.38 8.06 17.72
N ARG A 61 -15.38 7.57 16.98
CA ARG A 61 -15.31 7.81 15.53
C ARG A 61 -16.58 7.29 14.85
N LYS A 62 -17.10 8.07 13.90
CA LYS A 62 -18.14 7.61 12.96
C LYS A 62 -17.71 6.24 12.40
N PRO A 63 -18.60 5.23 12.39
CA PRO A 63 -18.38 4.03 11.61
C PRO A 63 -17.97 4.44 10.20
N THR A 64 -16.89 3.84 9.70
CA THR A 64 -16.22 4.27 8.47
C THR A 64 -17.18 4.11 7.29
N THR A 65 -17.83 5.22 6.90
CA THR A 65 -18.65 5.31 5.70
C THR A 65 -17.76 5.12 4.48
N ASP A 66 -18.19 4.20 3.62
CA ASP A 66 -17.88 4.09 2.19
C ASP A 66 -16.52 4.62 1.74
N ARG A 67 -15.46 3.93 2.17
CA ARG A 67 -14.17 4.12 1.52
C ARG A 67 -14.25 3.47 0.15
N ALA A 68 -14.53 4.26 -0.88
CA ALA A 68 -14.51 3.81 -2.27
C ALA A 68 -13.21 3.04 -2.53
N SER A 69 -13.35 1.76 -2.86
CA SER A 69 -12.19 0.91 -3.09
C SER A 69 -11.50 1.30 -4.38
N LYS A 70 -10.17 1.30 -4.38
CA LYS A 70 -9.38 1.50 -5.59
C LYS A 70 -9.29 0.25 -6.47
N LYS A 71 -9.95 -0.84 -6.05
CA LYS A 71 -9.99 -2.10 -6.77
C LYS A 71 -11.06 -2.04 -7.86
N CYS A 72 -10.69 -2.42 -9.07
CA CYS A 72 -11.55 -2.46 -10.25
C CYS A 72 -11.64 -3.86 -10.86
N GLY A 73 -11.30 -4.90 -10.09
CA GLY A 73 -11.32 -6.28 -10.58
C GLY A 73 -10.30 -6.53 -11.69
N CYS A 74 -9.16 -5.82 -11.70
CA CYS A 74 -8.16 -5.96 -12.76
C CYS A 74 -7.70 -7.43 -12.93
N PRO A 75 -7.80 -8.02 -14.15
CA PRO A 75 -7.46 -9.42 -14.38
C PRO A 75 -5.95 -9.66 -14.49
N PHE A 76 -5.14 -8.60 -14.61
CA PHE A 76 -3.70 -8.71 -14.82
C PHE A 76 -3.01 -9.49 -13.70
N ARG A 77 -2.36 -10.60 -14.09
CA ARG A 77 -1.57 -11.45 -13.20
C ARG A 77 -0.48 -12.19 -13.97
N PHE A 78 0.65 -12.40 -13.32
CA PHE A 78 1.67 -13.31 -13.82
C PHE A 78 2.29 -14.08 -12.66
N GLU A 79 2.96 -15.16 -13.01
CA GLU A 79 3.63 -16.03 -12.06
C GLU A 79 5.09 -16.12 -12.46
N VAL A 80 5.97 -15.96 -11.48
CA VAL A 80 7.41 -16.15 -11.67
C VAL A 80 7.72 -17.52 -11.08
N VAL A 81 8.19 -18.43 -11.94
CA VAL A 81 8.44 -19.84 -11.60
C VAL A 81 9.92 -20.13 -11.78
N GLU A 82 10.50 -20.78 -10.79
CA GLU A 82 11.89 -21.24 -10.84
C GLU A 82 12.05 -22.34 -11.90
N THR A 83 13.03 -22.20 -12.79
CA THR A 83 13.21 -23.11 -13.94
C THR A 83 13.59 -24.52 -13.50
N ALA A 84 14.60 -24.62 -12.63
CA ALA A 84 15.01 -25.85 -11.97
C ALA A 84 15.12 -25.63 -10.45
N ARG A 85 15.11 -26.70 -9.67
CA ARG A 85 15.23 -26.59 -8.21
C ARG A 85 16.60 -26.01 -7.85
N ASP A 86 16.62 -25.00 -6.99
CA ASP A 86 17.81 -24.29 -6.55
C ASP A 86 18.57 -23.59 -7.71
N SER A 87 17.86 -23.31 -8.81
CA SER A 87 18.38 -22.44 -9.87
C SER A 87 18.03 -21.00 -9.55
N ASP A 88 18.99 -20.08 -9.70
CA ASP A 88 18.73 -18.64 -9.64
C ASP A 88 18.08 -18.08 -10.91
N VAL A 89 17.64 -18.97 -11.81
CA VAL A 89 16.94 -18.64 -13.05
C VAL A 89 15.44 -18.76 -12.83
N TRP A 90 14.73 -17.71 -13.22
CA TRP A 90 13.28 -17.59 -13.07
C TRP A 90 12.64 -17.28 -14.42
N VAL A 91 11.49 -17.91 -14.69
CA VAL A 91 10.72 -17.70 -15.91
C VAL A 91 9.38 -17.07 -15.58
N LEU A 92 8.99 -16.10 -16.40
CA LEU A 92 7.69 -15.45 -16.30
C LEU A 92 6.65 -16.28 -17.06
N HIS A 93 5.58 -16.65 -16.35
CA HIS A 93 4.48 -17.46 -16.84
C HIS A 93 3.16 -16.71 -16.67
N TYR A 94 2.40 -16.57 -17.76
CA TYR A 94 1.02 -16.09 -17.71
C TYR A 94 0.07 -17.28 -17.71
N PRO A 95 -0.85 -17.40 -16.73
CA PRO A 95 -1.80 -18.51 -16.72
C PRO A 95 -2.66 -18.57 -17.98
N ASN A 96 -3.16 -17.41 -18.45
CA ASN A 96 -4.02 -17.22 -19.62
C ASN A 96 -3.65 -15.88 -20.29
N GLU A 97 -4.06 -15.70 -21.56
CA GLU A 97 -3.87 -14.45 -22.32
C GLU A 97 -4.60 -13.24 -21.69
N GLU A 98 -5.78 -13.45 -21.10
CA GLU A 98 -6.54 -12.40 -20.40
C GLU A 98 -5.74 -11.73 -19.27
N HIS A 99 -4.78 -12.45 -18.70
CA HIS A 99 -3.96 -11.94 -17.60
C HIS A 99 -2.80 -11.06 -18.04
N LYS A 100 -2.61 -10.90 -19.36
CA LYS A 100 -1.65 -9.95 -19.94
C LYS A 100 -2.21 -8.54 -20.07
N VAL A 101 -3.50 -8.34 -19.81
CA VAL A 101 -4.19 -7.08 -20.07
C VAL A 101 -4.66 -6.42 -18.76
N HIS A 102 -4.47 -5.11 -18.65
CA HIS A 102 -5.10 -4.29 -17.61
C HIS A 102 -6.44 -3.74 -18.12
N ASN A 103 -7.45 -3.74 -17.25
CA ASN A 103 -8.76 -3.13 -17.55
C ASN A 103 -8.87 -1.66 -17.11
N HIS A 104 -7.74 -1.04 -16.78
CA HIS A 104 -7.66 0.34 -16.33
C HIS A 104 -6.39 1.00 -16.85
N GLY A 105 -6.41 2.33 -16.98
CA GLY A 105 -5.22 3.10 -17.31
C GLY A 105 -4.19 3.17 -16.17
N PRO A 106 -3.00 3.74 -16.44
CA PRO A 106 -2.01 4.03 -15.42
C PRO A 106 -2.59 4.83 -14.25
N SER A 107 -2.15 4.52 -13.04
CA SER A 107 -2.50 5.24 -11.82
C SER A 107 -1.60 6.45 -11.64
N ASP A 108 -2.16 7.55 -11.14
CA ASP A 108 -1.33 8.67 -10.66
C ASP A 108 -0.54 8.25 -9.41
N THR A 109 0.65 8.80 -9.28
CA THR A 109 1.60 8.61 -8.17
C THR A 109 0.99 8.92 -6.80
N THR A 110 0.03 9.85 -6.72
CA THR A 110 -0.70 10.17 -5.47
C THR A 110 -1.85 9.20 -5.18
N SER A 111 -2.34 8.51 -6.21
CA SER A 111 -3.46 7.58 -6.09
C SER A 111 -3.01 6.20 -5.59
N ASP A 112 -1.76 5.81 -5.82
CA ASP A 112 -1.26 4.50 -5.41
C ASP A 112 -0.52 4.56 -4.06
N PRO A 113 -0.98 3.84 -3.02
CA PRO A 113 -0.27 3.81 -1.73
C PRO A 113 1.19 3.37 -1.81
N ARG A 114 1.55 2.49 -2.76
CA ARG A 114 2.94 2.04 -2.98
C ARG A 114 3.77 3.13 -3.64
N ALA A 115 3.21 3.83 -4.63
CA ALA A 115 3.88 4.95 -5.30
C ALA A 115 4.14 6.12 -4.36
N ARG A 116 3.37 6.26 -3.27
CA ARG A 116 3.56 7.29 -2.24
C ARG A 116 4.56 6.89 -1.13
N LYS A 117 5.09 5.68 -1.16
CA LYS A 117 6.06 5.23 -0.15
C LYS A 117 7.37 5.98 -0.36
N LEU A 118 7.86 6.61 0.70
CA LEU A 118 9.18 7.23 0.68
C LEU A 118 10.29 6.16 0.63
N PRO A 119 11.43 6.47 0.00
CA PRO A 119 12.64 5.66 0.12
C PRO A 119 13.04 5.45 1.59
N GLY A 120 13.72 4.33 1.88
CA GLY A 120 14.10 3.96 3.25
C GLY A 120 14.87 5.06 3.99
N TYR A 121 15.84 5.71 3.33
CA TYR A 121 16.62 6.79 3.93
C TYR A 121 15.76 8.00 4.31
N MET A 122 14.86 8.45 3.42
CA MET A 122 13.94 9.56 3.70
C MET A 122 12.92 9.23 4.79
N LEU A 123 12.50 7.96 4.88
CA LEU A 123 11.60 7.53 5.95
C LEU A 123 12.24 7.73 7.32
N VAL A 124 13.52 7.38 7.48
CA VAL A 124 14.25 7.54 8.74
C VAL A 124 14.33 9.02 9.13
N GLU A 125 14.63 9.91 8.18
CA GLU A 125 14.66 11.35 8.44
C GLU A 125 13.28 11.90 8.84
N VAL A 126 12.23 11.51 8.11
CA VAL A 126 10.85 11.92 8.42
C VAL A 126 10.43 11.43 9.81
N ASP A 127 10.81 10.21 10.19
CA ASP A 127 10.54 9.70 11.53
C ASP A 127 11.25 10.54 12.60
N GLY A 128 12.51 10.93 12.37
CA GLY A 128 13.25 11.88 13.20
C GLY A 128 12.49 13.19 13.39
N TRP A 129 12.12 13.87 12.30
CA TRP A 129 11.37 15.14 12.36
C TRP A 129 10.02 14.98 13.08
N LEU A 130 9.33 13.86 12.87
CA LEU A 130 8.05 13.59 13.53
C LEU A 130 8.21 13.39 15.05
N MET A 131 9.31 12.77 15.50
CA MET A 131 9.64 12.59 16.91
C MET A 131 10.07 13.91 17.57
N GLU A 132 10.84 14.73 16.86
CA GLU A 132 11.21 16.10 17.29
C GLU A 132 10.02 17.07 17.35
N GLY A 133 8.84 16.65 16.88
CA GLY A 133 7.62 17.45 16.96
C GLY A 133 7.44 18.45 15.83
N TRP A 134 8.15 18.29 14.70
CA TRP A 134 7.97 19.15 13.53
C TRP A 134 6.52 19.14 13.04
N LEU A 135 6.07 20.29 12.55
CA LEU A 135 4.76 20.42 11.91
C LEU A 135 4.74 19.67 10.58
N VAL A 136 3.63 18.99 10.29
CA VAL A 136 3.45 18.22 9.05
C VAL A 136 3.57 19.11 7.80
N SER A 137 3.14 20.38 7.87
CA SER A 137 3.32 21.36 6.80
C SER A 137 4.79 21.65 6.50
N LYS A 138 5.62 21.77 7.54
CA LYS A 138 7.07 21.97 7.41
C LYS A 138 7.73 20.75 6.78
N ILE A 139 7.38 19.55 7.24
CA ILE A 139 7.88 18.29 6.67
C ILE A 139 7.48 18.16 5.19
N GLN A 140 6.25 18.52 4.84
CA GLN A 140 5.80 18.54 3.44
C GLN A 140 6.61 19.49 2.56
N GLN A 141 6.90 20.69 3.06
CA GLN A 141 7.71 21.66 2.33
C GLN A 141 9.12 21.12 2.08
N GLU A 142 9.73 20.51 3.10
CA GLU A 142 11.05 19.89 3.00
C GLU A 142 11.07 18.72 2.01
N LEU A 143 10.06 17.84 2.06
CA LEU A 143 9.91 16.74 1.12
C LEU A 143 9.78 17.24 -0.33
N ARG A 144 8.98 18.29 -0.56
CA ARG A 144 8.82 18.90 -1.89
C ARG A 144 10.11 19.55 -2.38
N ALA A 145 10.84 20.24 -1.51
CA ALA A 145 12.13 20.84 -1.85
C ALA A 145 13.15 19.79 -2.33
N ARG A 146 13.03 18.57 -1.81
CA ARG A 146 13.86 17.40 -2.18
C ARG A 146 13.26 16.56 -3.32
N GLY A 147 12.18 17.00 -3.94
CA GLY A 147 11.54 16.34 -5.10
C GLY A 147 10.47 15.29 -4.77
N PHE A 148 10.11 15.10 -3.51
CA PHE A 148 9.06 14.17 -3.09
C PHE A 148 7.69 14.86 -3.03
N THR A 149 6.96 14.83 -4.15
CA THR A 149 5.64 15.48 -4.30
C THR A 149 4.45 14.51 -4.19
N ASN A 150 4.73 13.21 -4.15
CA ASN A 150 3.77 12.11 -4.10
C ASN A 150 3.16 11.86 -2.71
N VAL A 151 3.86 12.24 -1.63
CA VAL A 151 3.44 11.96 -0.24
C VAL A 151 2.29 12.87 0.18
N LEU A 152 1.24 12.31 0.82
CA LEU A 152 0.12 13.10 1.35
C LEU A 152 0.28 13.39 2.85
N ASN A 153 -0.34 14.47 3.32
CA ASN A 153 -0.42 14.79 4.76
C ASN A 153 -0.98 13.63 5.59
N THR A 154 -1.97 12.91 5.03
CA THR A 154 -2.58 11.75 5.68
C THR A 154 -1.59 10.62 5.92
N ASP A 155 -0.58 10.45 5.06
CA ASP A 155 0.47 9.44 5.24
C ASP A 155 1.38 9.83 6.42
N LEU A 156 1.77 11.11 6.50
CA LEU A 156 2.59 11.64 7.60
C LEU A 156 1.85 11.55 8.95
N TYR A 157 0.56 11.88 9.00
CA TYR A 157 -0.24 11.72 10.21
C TYR A 157 -0.41 10.24 10.61
N ASN A 158 -0.59 9.33 9.64
CA ASN A 158 -0.64 7.90 9.92
C ASN A 158 0.71 7.40 10.46
N ARG A 159 1.83 7.87 9.91
CA ARG A 159 3.18 7.53 10.38
C ARG A 159 3.41 8.03 11.80
N LYS A 160 3.10 9.30 12.09
CA LYS A 160 3.18 9.87 13.45
C LYS A 160 2.41 9.05 14.47
N ARG A 161 1.23 8.54 14.09
CA ARG A 161 0.42 7.66 14.95
C ARG A 161 1.08 6.29 15.17
N LEU A 162 1.69 5.70 14.14
CA LEU A 162 2.43 4.44 14.27
C LEU A 162 3.62 4.60 15.21
N LEU A 163 4.43 5.65 15.04
CA LEU A 163 5.57 5.94 15.91
C LEU A 163 5.15 6.10 17.38
N LYS A 164 4.02 6.77 17.66
CA LYS A 164 3.47 6.87 19.02
C LYS A 164 3.03 5.53 19.59
N LYS A 165 2.49 4.63 18.76
CA LYS A 165 2.07 3.29 19.19
C LYS A 165 3.30 2.44 19.52
N ASP A 166 4.32 2.50 18.68
CA ASP A 166 5.55 1.70 18.84
C ASP A 166 6.35 2.20 20.07
N GLY A 167 6.43 3.52 20.28
CA GLY A 167 7.03 4.10 21.49
C GLY A 167 6.24 3.83 22.78
N GLY A 168 4.93 3.60 22.69
CA GLY A 168 4.08 3.23 23.84
C GLY A 168 4.18 1.74 24.23
N GLN A 169 4.61 0.86 23.32
CA GLN A 169 4.82 -0.56 23.62
C GLN A 169 6.17 -0.83 24.30
N ALA A 170 7.15 0.06 24.15
CA ALA A 170 8.45 -0.04 24.83
C ALA A 170 8.38 0.28 26.34
N GLY A 171 7.28 0.88 26.83
CA GLY A 171 7.11 1.30 28.23
C GLY A 171 6.26 0.38 29.11
N MET A 172 5.95 -0.86 28.66
CA MET A 172 5.19 -1.86 29.45
C MET A 172 5.93 -3.19 29.58
N ALA A 173 7.25 -3.18 29.44
CA ALA A 173 8.11 -4.36 29.55
C ALA A 173 9.23 -4.16 30.59
N GLU A 174 8.96 -3.40 31.64
CA GLU A 174 9.74 -3.37 32.89
C GLU A 174 8.87 -3.83 34.06
#